data_AF-A0A3A0FU42-F1
#
_entry.id   AF-A0A3A0FU42-F1
#
_cell.length_a   1.000
_cell.length_b   1.000
_cell.length_c   1.000
_cell.angle_alpha   90.00
_cell.angle_beta   90.00
_cell.angle_gamma   90.00
#
_symmetry.space_group_name_H-M   'P 1'
#
loop_
_entity.id
_entity.type
_entity.pdbx_description
1 polymer ?
#
loop_
_entity_poly.entity_id
_entity_poly.type
_entity_poly.pdbx_seq_one_letter_code
_entity_poly.pdbx_strand_id
1 'polypeptide(L)'
;MPAGFLIWRSDGTIADMLQFGPYSISAHDFGTFRLDGGSMFGSVPKNLWAKRIQADDENCIALATRCLLIRDNKRTILVDCGMGEKWSDKSRQIYAIHSNTPEQAGIDPSQITDLILTHLHFDHAGGVTRYKKGTHEPELVFPQAKVFLQALNWENARHPNFKERASYLAENVEPLAKADLNLVSGTMEVLPNIWVHQVNGHTRGQQWVEIRNGAESIVYPTDLIPTSHHVPLAYHMGYDICAETLLKEKDEFLSQAVSRRWIVVCEHDVGVAVNNPHNEMNFVSFRDVELPAQITKTQAEKEIHFIDEAGKIHRNIDAILEIWGRSRGTSWLIKLGKLPGIKHLLRLGYRLVAANRHGHRRISDSKF
;
A
#
# COMPACT_ATOMS: atom_id res chain seq x y z
N MET A 1 -16.10 -7.58 22.82
CA MET A 1 -16.06 -6.75 21.60
C MET A 1 -14.78 -5.94 21.64
N PRO A 2 -13.99 -5.95 20.57
CA PRO A 2 -13.70 -4.66 19.99
C PRO A 2 -13.64 -4.73 18.46
N ALA A 3 -14.25 -3.76 17.79
CA ALA A 3 -13.85 -3.26 16.48
C ALA A 3 -14.88 -2.19 16.09
N GLY A 4 -14.62 -0.94 16.47
CA GLY A 4 -15.12 0.16 15.65
C GLY A 4 -14.47 0.00 14.29
N PHE A 5 -15.26 0.07 13.23
CA PHE A 5 -14.78 -0.12 11.86
C PHE A 5 -14.54 1.25 11.22
N LEU A 6 -13.47 1.37 10.42
CA LEU A 6 -13.11 2.57 9.68
C LEU A 6 -13.92 2.62 8.36
N ILE A 7 -15.21 2.94 8.43
CA ILE A 7 -16.07 3.04 7.24
C ILE A 7 -15.91 4.43 6.63
N TRP A 8 -15.26 4.53 5.46
CA TRP A 8 -15.34 5.74 4.63
C TRP A 8 -16.67 5.76 3.89
N ARG A 9 -17.39 6.87 3.98
CA ARG A 9 -18.63 7.10 3.24
C ARG A 9 -18.34 7.91 1.99
N SER A 10 -19.11 7.67 0.94
CA SER A 10 -19.00 8.34 -0.35
C SER A 10 -19.26 9.86 -0.32
N ASP A 11 -19.65 10.40 0.85
CA ASP A 11 -19.79 11.84 1.10
C ASP A 11 -18.47 12.50 1.55
N GLY A 12 -17.35 11.77 1.51
CA GLY A 12 -16.03 12.27 1.89
C GLY A 12 -15.76 12.20 3.40
N THR A 13 -16.72 11.77 4.21
CA THR A 13 -16.51 11.58 5.65
C THR A 13 -16.10 10.13 5.94
N ILE A 14 -14.93 9.94 6.56
CA ILE A 14 -14.73 8.75 7.39
C ILE A 14 -15.62 8.96 8.61
N ALA A 15 -16.63 8.09 8.76
CA ALA A 15 -17.62 8.25 9.81
C ALA A 15 -17.07 7.89 11.21
N ASP A 16 -15.96 7.16 11.37
CA ASP A 16 -15.52 6.71 12.69
C ASP A 16 -13.99 6.68 12.84
N MET A 17 -13.49 7.36 13.88
CA MET A 17 -12.12 7.19 14.38
C MET A 17 -11.93 5.73 14.82
N LEU A 18 -10.90 5.06 14.28
CA LEU A 18 -10.51 3.73 14.76
C LEU A 18 -9.61 3.88 15.97
N GLN A 19 -10.03 3.32 17.10
CA GLN A 19 -9.14 3.13 18.23
C GLN A 19 -8.26 1.89 17.98
N PHE A 20 -6.94 2.07 17.96
CA PHE A 20 -5.96 1.02 17.78
C PHE A 20 -4.84 1.15 18.82
N GLY A 21 -4.90 0.31 19.85
CA GLY A 21 -4.04 0.46 21.03
C GLY A 21 -4.23 1.84 21.68
N PRO A 22 -3.15 2.60 21.95
CA PRO A 22 -3.25 3.93 22.54
C PRO A 22 -3.68 5.03 21.55
N TYR A 23 -3.79 4.72 20.25
CA TYR A 23 -4.03 5.70 19.20
C TYR A 23 -5.48 5.73 18.72
N SER A 24 -6.02 6.92 18.48
CA SER A 24 -7.16 7.11 17.58
C SER A 24 -6.65 7.47 16.19
N ILE A 25 -7.20 6.82 15.16
CA ILE A 25 -6.72 6.92 13.78
C ILE A 25 -7.89 7.27 12.87
N SER A 26 -7.71 8.27 12.02
CA SER A 26 -8.64 8.65 10.96
C SER A 26 -7.88 8.90 9.66
N ALA A 27 -8.54 8.75 8.52
CA ALA A 27 -8.02 9.20 7.24
C ALA A 27 -8.82 10.42 6.75
N HIS A 28 -8.12 11.38 6.17
CA HIS A 28 -8.67 12.66 5.74
C HIS A 28 -8.37 12.86 4.26
N ASP A 29 -9.35 13.34 3.51
CA ASP A 29 -9.20 13.58 2.07
C ASP A 29 -8.62 14.98 1.81
N PHE A 30 -7.37 15.04 1.35
CA PHE A 30 -6.71 16.28 0.95
C PHE A 30 -6.93 16.64 -0.52
N GLY A 31 -7.79 15.89 -1.21
CA GLY A 31 -8.18 16.19 -2.57
C GLY A 31 -8.11 15.01 -3.52
N THR A 32 -8.44 15.30 -4.77
CA THR A 32 -8.35 14.35 -5.87
C THR A 32 -7.65 14.95 -7.07
N PHE A 33 -7.05 14.07 -7.87
CA PHE A 33 -6.41 14.40 -9.14
C PHE A 33 -6.57 13.22 -10.08
N ARG A 34 -6.12 13.40 -11.32
CA ARG A 34 -6.19 12.40 -12.37
C ARG A 34 -4.82 12.21 -13.01
N LEU A 35 -4.47 10.94 -13.24
CA LEU A 35 -3.29 10.54 -13.98
C LEU A 35 -3.68 9.55 -15.07
N ASP A 36 -2.89 9.50 -16.14
CA ASP A 36 -3.05 8.52 -17.20
C ASP A 36 -2.99 7.10 -16.62
N GLY A 37 -4.04 6.31 -16.88
CA GLY A 37 -4.16 4.95 -16.38
C GLY A 37 -3.08 4.02 -16.95
N GLY A 38 -2.59 4.27 -18.17
CA GLY A 38 -1.45 3.53 -18.72
C GLY A 38 -0.20 3.72 -17.85
N SER A 39 0.07 4.97 -17.47
CA SER A 39 1.20 5.35 -16.64
C SER A 39 1.03 4.87 -15.20
N MET A 40 -0.19 4.86 -14.64
CA MET A 40 -0.46 4.30 -13.32
C MET A 40 -0.30 2.77 -13.26
N PHE A 41 -0.52 2.06 -14.37
CA PHE A 41 -0.37 0.60 -14.39
C PHE A 41 0.87 0.10 -15.16
N GLY A 42 1.72 1.03 -15.59
CA GLY A 42 3.03 0.76 -16.19
C GLY A 42 2.96 -0.23 -17.36
N SER A 43 3.62 -1.37 -17.21
CA SER A 43 3.67 -2.41 -18.25
C SER A 43 2.41 -3.28 -18.32
N VAL A 44 1.45 -3.12 -17.40
CA VAL A 44 0.20 -3.88 -17.43
C VAL A 44 -0.66 -3.37 -18.59
N PRO A 45 -1.12 -4.24 -19.50
CA PRO A 45 -1.99 -3.83 -20.61
C PRO A 45 -3.33 -3.24 -20.17
N LYS A 46 -3.82 -2.23 -20.92
CA LYS A 46 -5.11 -1.57 -20.68
C LYS A 46 -6.31 -2.50 -20.58
N ASN A 47 -6.35 -3.54 -21.42
CA ASN A 47 -7.41 -4.55 -21.38
C ASN A 47 -7.42 -5.40 -20.09
N LEU A 48 -6.39 -5.30 -19.24
CA LEU A 48 -6.32 -5.91 -17.92
C LEU A 48 -6.62 -4.90 -16.82
N TRP A 49 -5.93 -3.75 -16.78
CA TRP A 49 -6.11 -2.80 -15.68
C TRP A 49 -7.44 -2.05 -15.73
N ALA A 50 -7.98 -1.76 -16.92
CA ALA A 50 -9.26 -1.04 -17.06
C ALA A 50 -10.46 -1.87 -16.56
N LYS A 51 -10.28 -3.17 -16.30
CA LYS A 51 -11.27 -4.03 -15.64
C LYS A 51 -11.32 -3.81 -14.12
N ARG A 52 -10.29 -3.18 -13.54
CA ARG A 52 -10.14 -2.98 -12.10
C ARG A 52 -10.58 -1.58 -11.69
N ILE A 53 -10.20 -0.57 -12.47
CA ILE A 53 -10.55 0.82 -12.23
C ILE A 53 -10.98 1.47 -13.54
N GLN A 54 -12.05 2.26 -13.48
CA GLN A 54 -12.59 2.96 -14.63
C GLN A 54 -11.70 4.17 -14.96
N ALA A 55 -11.30 4.27 -16.23
CA ALA A 55 -10.70 5.47 -16.78
C ALA A 55 -11.75 6.34 -17.47
N ASP A 56 -11.48 7.63 -17.59
CA ASP A 56 -12.25 8.57 -18.39
C ASP A 56 -11.88 8.52 -19.89
N ASP A 57 -12.50 9.41 -20.66
CA ASP A 57 -12.31 9.49 -22.11
C ASP A 57 -10.87 9.91 -22.51
N GLU A 58 -10.11 10.52 -21.60
CA GLU A 58 -8.71 10.88 -21.77
C GLU A 58 -7.76 9.77 -21.29
N ASN A 59 -8.30 8.59 -20.94
CA ASN A 59 -7.57 7.45 -20.37
C ASN A 59 -7.05 7.70 -18.94
N CYS A 60 -7.54 8.74 -18.25
CA CYS A 60 -7.11 9.05 -16.91
C CYS A 60 -7.95 8.32 -15.85
N ILE A 61 -7.31 7.93 -14.74
CA ILE A 61 -7.97 7.40 -13.55
C ILE A 61 -7.95 8.45 -12.45
N ALA A 62 -9.00 8.48 -11.63
CA ALA A 62 -9.05 9.37 -10.47
C ALA A 62 -8.28 8.76 -9.29
N LEU A 63 -7.52 9.61 -8.60
CA LEU A 63 -6.71 9.28 -7.44
C LEU A 63 -7.04 10.26 -6.32
N ALA A 64 -7.10 9.77 -5.08
CA ALA A 64 -7.20 10.62 -3.90
C ALA A 64 -5.82 10.95 -3.37
N THR A 65 -5.69 12.02 -2.59
CA THR A 65 -4.55 12.24 -1.70
C THR A 65 -5.05 12.16 -0.29
N ARG A 66 -5.20 10.92 0.21
CA ARG A 66 -5.61 10.73 1.61
C ARG A 66 -4.40 10.90 2.52
N CYS A 67 -4.64 11.39 3.72
CA CYS A 67 -3.59 11.48 4.74
C CYS A 67 -4.10 10.81 6.01
N LEU A 68 -3.21 10.16 6.75
CA LEU A 68 -3.56 9.55 8.03
C LEU A 68 -3.32 10.54 9.17
N LEU A 69 -4.29 10.62 10.06
CA LEU A 69 -4.23 11.40 11.28
C LEU A 69 -4.29 10.46 12.48
N ILE A 70 -3.21 10.44 13.25
CA ILE A 70 -3.00 9.54 14.38
C ILE A 70 -2.89 10.39 15.63
N ARG A 71 -3.69 10.11 16.66
CA ARG A 71 -3.69 10.90 17.90
C ARG A 71 -3.54 10.03 19.13
N ASP A 72 -2.76 10.51 20.08
CA ASP A 72 -2.79 10.06 21.48
C ASP A 72 -3.06 11.27 22.39
N ASN A 73 -3.00 11.08 23.71
CA ASN A 73 -3.24 12.17 24.68
C ASN A 73 -2.17 13.29 24.65
N LYS A 74 -1.10 13.14 23.89
CA LYS A 74 0.06 14.04 23.83
C LYS A 74 0.41 14.52 22.42
N ARG A 75 0.04 13.77 21.39
CA ARG A 75 0.47 13.97 20.01
C ARG A 75 -0.69 14.00 19.03
N THR A 76 -0.55 14.85 18.03
CA THR A 76 -1.35 14.80 16.80
C THR A 76 -0.38 14.64 15.65
N ILE A 77 -0.39 13.46 15.05
CA ILE A 77 0.58 13.02 14.06
C ILE A 77 -0.11 12.94 12.71
N LEU A 78 0.41 13.66 11.73
CA LEU A 78 -0.08 13.63 10.36
C LEU A 78 0.91 12.83 9.48
N VAL A 79 0.41 11.89 8.68
CA VAL A 79 1.18 11.17 7.65
C VAL A 79 0.76 11.69 6.29
N ASP A 80 1.70 12.31 5.58
CA ASP A 80 1.51 13.09 4.35
C ASP A 80 0.52 14.26 4.49
N CYS A 81 0.50 15.16 3.50
CA CYS A 81 -0.28 16.40 3.56
C CYS A 81 -0.85 16.84 2.20
N GLY A 82 -0.98 15.90 1.26
CA GLY A 82 -1.64 16.13 -0.01
C GLY A 82 -0.92 17.09 -0.95
N MET A 83 -1.64 17.56 -1.97
CA MET A 83 -1.12 18.40 -3.05
C MET A 83 -0.91 19.88 -2.70
N GLY A 84 -1.51 20.37 -1.62
CA GLY A 84 -1.52 21.80 -1.29
C GLY A 84 -2.17 22.70 -2.36
N GLU A 85 -1.98 24.01 -2.24
CA GLU A 85 -2.73 25.00 -3.03
C GLU A 85 -1.95 25.67 -4.18
N LYS A 86 -0.64 25.39 -4.28
CA LYS A 86 0.32 26.11 -5.13
C LYS A 86 0.29 25.68 -6.61
N TRP A 87 -0.88 25.45 -7.17
CA TRP A 87 -1.06 24.96 -8.54
C TRP A 87 -1.46 26.05 -9.52
N SER A 88 -0.77 26.09 -10.66
CA SER A 88 -1.19 26.92 -11.81
C SER A 88 -2.50 26.40 -12.42
N ASP A 89 -3.27 27.29 -13.05
CA ASP A 89 -4.50 26.91 -13.77
C ASP A 89 -4.25 25.80 -14.81
N LYS A 90 -3.11 25.89 -15.51
CA LYS A 90 -2.68 24.87 -16.47
C LYS A 90 -2.51 23.50 -15.80
N SER A 91 -1.81 23.43 -14.66
CA SER A 91 -1.60 22.17 -13.94
C SER A 91 -2.92 21.62 -13.40
N ARG A 92 -3.80 22.49 -12.88
CA ARG A 92 -5.14 22.10 -12.42
C ARG A 92 -5.97 21.50 -13.55
N GLN A 93 -5.90 22.08 -14.75
CA GLN A 93 -6.60 21.55 -15.92
C GLN A 93 -6.01 20.21 -16.38
N ILE A 94 -4.68 20.09 -16.47
CA ILE A 94 -4.01 18.87 -16.95
C ILE A 94 -4.28 17.67 -16.05
N TYR A 95 -4.20 17.85 -14.73
CA TYR A 95 -4.32 16.74 -13.77
C TYR A 95 -5.66 16.74 -13.02
N ALA A 96 -6.63 17.55 -13.45
CA ALA A 96 -7.92 17.73 -12.77
C ALA A 96 -7.78 17.91 -11.24
N ILE A 97 -6.87 18.78 -10.80
CA ILE A 97 -6.49 18.91 -9.39
C ILE A 97 -7.58 19.63 -8.61
N HIS A 98 -8.14 18.91 -7.64
CA HIS A 98 -9.02 19.42 -6.60
C HIS A 98 -8.35 19.20 -5.25
N SER A 99 -7.55 20.16 -4.79
CA SER A 99 -6.83 20.06 -3.51
C SER A 99 -7.56 20.76 -2.37
N ASN A 100 -7.47 20.19 -1.17
CA ASN A 100 -7.97 20.76 0.07
C ASN A 100 -6.78 21.24 0.93
N THR A 101 -6.93 22.39 1.58
CA THR A 101 -6.02 22.78 2.67
C THR A 101 -6.25 21.86 3.89
N PRO A 102 -5.31 21.77 4.84
CA PRO A 102 -5.55 20.98 6.06
C PRO A 102 -6.84 21.40 6.78
N GLU A 103 -7.14 22.71 6.82
CA GLU A 103 -8.35 23.22 7.47
C GLU A 103 -9.62 22.75 6.76
N GLN A 104 -9.63 22.72 5.43
CA GLN A 104 -10.73 22.15 4.63
C GLN A 104 -10.86 20.64 4.84
N ALA A 105 -9.76 19.94 5.11
CA ALA A 105 -9.73 18.53 5.48
C ALA A 105 -10.09 18.28 6.98
N GLY A 106 -10.45 19.32 7.74
CA GLY A 106 -10.83 19.22 9.15
C GLY A 106 -9.64 19.09 10.11
N ILE A 107 -8.46 19.54 9.69
CA ILE A 107 -7.21 19.50 10.44
C ILE A 107 -6.76 20.93 10.76
N ASP A 108 -6.51 21.20 12.03
CA ASP A 108 -5.82 22.43 12.44
C ASP A 108 -4.29 22.21 12.36
N PRO A 109 -3.58 22.87 11.42
CA PRO A 109 -2.14 22.70 11.27
C PRO A 109 -1.35 23.05 12.53
N SER A 110 -1.86 23.96 13.36
CA SER A 110 -1.17 24.40 14.59
C SER A 110 -1.15 23.32 15.67
N GLN A 111 -2.05 22.32 15.58
CA GLN A 111 -2.12 21.22 16.51
C GLN A 111 -1.24 20.03 16.11
N ILE A 112 -0.69 20.03 14.89
CA ILE A 112 0.19 18.95 14.42
C ILE A 112 1.53 19.04 15.16
N THR A 113 1.79 18.03 15.98
CA THR A 113 3.03 17.92 16.76
C THR A 113 4.13 17.23 15.97
N ASP A 114 3.74 16.30 15.10
CA ASP A 114 4.65 15.46 14.33
C ASP A 114 4.08 15.26 12.92
N LEU A 115 4.91 15.41 11.90
CA LEU A 115 4.59 15.20 10.50
C LEU A 115 5.51 14.10 9.94
N ILE A 116 4.94 13.01 9.44
CA ILE A 116 5.69 11.95 8.77
C ILE A 116 5.45 12.13 7.27
N LEU A 117 6.50 12.45 6.52
CA LEU A 117 6.43 12.54 5.06
C LEU A 117 6.94 11.24 4.46
N THR A 118 6.10 10.50 3.74
CA THR A 118 6.48 9.21 3.15
C THR A 118 7.49 9.39 2.03
N HIS A 119 7.29 10.42 1.21
CA HIS A 119 8.25 10.97 0.28
C HIS A 119 7.82 12.36 -0.20
N LEU A 120 8.72 13.07 -0.89
CA LEU A 120 8.52 14.48 -1.24
C LEU A 120 7.88 14.74 -2.61
N HIS A 121 7.20 13.75 -3.20
CA HIS A 121 6.38 13.99 -4.39
C HIS A 121 5.23 14.97 -4.08
N PHE A 122 4.79 15.69 -5.12
CA PHE A 122 3.86 16.81 -4.99
C PHE A 122 2.53 16.43 -4.34
N ASP A 123 2.06 15.21 -4.53
CA ASP A 123 0.78 14.69 -4.06
C ASP A 123 0.81 14.20 -2.61
N HIS A 124 2.00 14.01 -2.05
CA HIS A 124 2.21 13.64 -0.65
C HIS A 124 2.67 14.83 0.20
N ALA A 125 3.58 15.66 -0.34
CA ALA A 125 4.24 16.74 0.37
C ALA A 125 3.87 18.15 -0.11
N GLY A 126 2.96 18.28 -1.08
CA GLY A 126 2.55 19.57 -1.63
C GLY A 126 1.92 20.52 -0.62
N GLY A 127 1.21 19.98 0.37
CA GLY A 127 0.60 20.73 1.46
C GLY A 127 1.55 21.13 2.59
N VAL A 128 2.85 20.80 2.50
CA VAL A 128 3.81 21.16 3.55
C VAL A 128 4.12 22.65 3.56
N THR A 129 3.89 23.31 2.44
CA THR A 129 4.03 24.76 2.27
C THR A 129 2.80 25.37 1.62
N ARG A 130 2.56 26.65 1.90
CA ARG A 130 1.61 27.50 1.16
C ARG A 130 2.30 28.81 0.78
N TYR A 131 1.74 29.57 -0.16
CA TYR A 131 2.29 30.91 -0.44
C TYR A 131 1.83 31.89 0.64
N LYS A 132 2.76 32.74 1.10
CA LYS A 132 2.40 33.87 1.95
C LYS A 132 1.38 34.74 1.22
N LYS A 133 0.40 35.24 1.96
CA LYS A 133 -0.70 36.04 1.40
C LYS A 133 -0.16 37.23 0.60
N GLY A 134 -0.50 37.28 -0.70
CA GLY A 134 -0.10 38.36 -1.59
C GLY A 134 1.32 38.26 -2.17
N THR A 135 2.02 37.14 -1.96
CA THR A 135 3.34 36.88 -2.54
C THR A 135 3.40 35.47 -3.16
N HIS A 136 4.52 35.14 -3.83
CA HIS A 136 4.85 33.78 -4.25
C HIS A 136 5.97 33.18 -3.39
N GLU A 137 6.16 33.69 -2.17
CA GLU A 137 7.14 33.14 -1.24
C GLU A 137 6.50 32.00 -0.44
N PRO A 138 7.03 30.77 -0.48
CA PRO A 138 6.49 29.66 0.29
C PRO A 138 6.80 29.79 1.79
N GLU A 139 5.83 29.41 2.62
CA GLU A 139 5.97 29.28 4.07
C GLU A 139 5.46 27.92 4.56
N LEU A 140 6.02 27.43 5.67
CA LEU A 140 5.64 26.14 6.25
C LEU A 140 4.22 26.18 6.82
N VAL A 141 3.44 25.15 6.49
CA VAL A 141 2.06 24.99 6.99
C VAL A 141 2.03 24.45 8.42
N PHE A 142 3.03 23.66 8.80
CA PHE A 142 3.13 22.98 10.09
C PHE A 142 4.38 23.46 10.88
N PRO A 143 4.46 24.74 11.27
CA PRO A 143 5.69 25.35 11.76
C PRO A 143 6.18 24.82 13.13
N GLN A 144 5.32 24.12 13.89
CA GLN A 144 5.65 23.54 15.19
C GLN A 144 5.94 22.04 15.12
N ALA A 145 5.70 21.40 13.98
CA ALA A 145 5.79 19.96 13.85
C ALA A 145 7.25 19.49 13.72
N LYS A 146 7.58 18.39 14.39
CA LYS A 146 8.77 17.60 14.04
C LYS A 146 8.51 16.87 12.74
N VAL A 147 9.38 17.02 11.76
CA VAL A 147 9.18 16.43 10.43
C VAL A 147 10.08 15.22 10.26
N PHE A 148 9.50 14.03 10.16
CA PHE A 148 10.23 12.77 9.95
C PHE A 148 10.27 12.42 8.46
N LEU A 149 11.48 12.21 7.94
CA LEU A 149 11.73 11.91 6.52
C LEU A 149 12.99 11.05 6.38
N GLN A 150 13.03 10.14 5.42
CA GLN A 150 14.27 9.41 5.11
C GLN A 150 15.34 10.37 4.56
N ALA A 151 16.55 10.30 5.11
CA ALA A 151 17.70 11.08 4.64
C ALA A 151 17.93 10.93 3.13
N LEU A 152 17.70 9.71 2.61
CA LEU A 152 17.85 9.42 1.19
C LEU A 152 16.79 10.12 0.32
N ASN A 153 15.54 10.22 0.78
CA ASN A 153 14.51 10.93 0.03
C ASN A 153 14.73 12.44 0.05
N TRP A 154 15.23 12.97 1.18
CA TRP A 154 15.65 14.36 1.27
C TRP A 154 16.74 14.71 0.25
N GLU A 155 17.77 13.86 0.15
CA GLU A 155 18.83 14.02 -0.86
C GLU A 155 18.27 13.90 -2.29
N ASN A 156 17.42 12.88 -2.54
CA ASN A 156 16.82 12.65 -3.86
C ASN A 156 15.97 13.83 -4.31
N ALA A 157 15.15 14.40 -3.42
CA ALA A 157 14.26 15.51 -3.73
C ALA A 157 15.00 16.81 -4.08
N ARG A 158 16.19 17.02 -3.50
CA ARG A 158 17.04 18.19 -3.79
C ARG A 158 17.91 18.00 -5.03
N HIS A 159 18.16 16.75 -5.41
CA HIS A 159 18.94 16.39 -6.58
C HIS A 159 18.21 15.34 -7.44
N PRO A 160 17.00 15.66 -7.93
CA PRO A 160 16.16 14.67 -8.57
C PRO A 160 16.70 14.30 -9.95
N ASN A 161 16.56 13.03 -10.30
CA ASN A 161 16.84 12.58 -11.66
C ASN A 161 15.81 13.13 -12.67
N PHE A 162 16.02 12.87 -13.95
CA PHE A 162 15.15 13.39 -15.02
C PHE A 162 13.69 12.94 -14.92
N LYS A 163 13.43 11.76 -14.35
CA LYS A 163 12.08 11.19 -14.24
C LYS A 163 11.29 11.83 -13.10
N GLU A 164 11.95 12.13 -11.98
CA GLU A 164 11.29 12.63 -10.76
C GLU A 164 11.30 14.17 -10.65
N ARG A 165 12.04 14.89 -11.51
CA ARG A 165 12.14 16.37 -11.44
C ARG A 165 10.79 17.07 -11.49
N ALA A 166 9.83 16.53 -12.24
CA ALA A 166 8.49 17.09 -12.33
C ALA A 166 7.65 16.82 -11.07
N SER A 167 8.05 15.85 -10.25
CA SER A 167 7.34 15.45 -9.04
C SER A 167 7.88 16.12 -7.78
N TYR A 168 9.18 16.43 -7.74
CA TYR A 168 9.81 17.17 -6.65
C TYR A 168 9.80 18.69 -6.92
N LEU A 169 8.75 19.36 -6.45
CA LEU A 169 8.62 20.81 -6.62
C LEU A 169 9.46 21.56 -5.59
N ALA A 170 10.31 22.48 -6.06
CA ALA A 170 11.25 23.21 -5.21
C ALA A 170 10.56 24.04 -4.13
N GLU A 171 9.36 24.58 -4.41
CA GLU A 171 8.55 25.33 -3.44
C GLU A 171 8.00 24.47 -2.29
N ASN A 172 8.02 23.13 -2.42
CA ASN A 172 7.70 22.18 -1.35
C ASN A 172 8.97 21.74 -0.60
N VAL A 173 10.05 21.46 -1.36
CA VAL A 173 11.27 20.85 -0.83
C VAL A 173 12.14 21.85 -0.09
N GLU A 174 12.50 22.99 -0.69
CA GLU A 174 13.50 23.89 -0.12
C GLU A 174 13.09 24.51 1.23
N PRO A 175 11.82 24.89 1.46
CA PRO A 175 11.41 25.44 2.76
C PRO A 175 11.53 24.46 3.94
N LEU A 176 11.54 23.15 3.68
CA LEU A 176 11.75 22.13 4.73
C LEU A 176 13.10 22.27 5.41
N ALA A 177 14.12 22.87 4.77
CA ALA A 177 15.41 23.15 5.41
C ALA A 177 15.30 24.07 6.65
N LYS A 178 14.16 24.75 6.82
CA LYS A 178 13.86 25.60 7.99
C LYS A 178 12.96 24.90 9.02
N ALA A 179 12.46 23.70 8.73
CA ALA A 179 11.65 22.92 9.66
C ALA A 179 12.52 22.17 10.68
N ASP A 180 11.91 21.64 11.74
CA ASP A 180 12.55 20.69 12.66
C ASP A 180 12.63 19.31 11.99
N LEU A 181 13.54 19.19 11.01
CA LEU A 181 13.75 17.98 10.22
C LEU A 181 14.50 16.93 11.03
N ASN A 182 13.82 15.80 11.24
CA ASN A 182 14.33 14.59 11.86
C ASN A 182 14.57 13.55 10.75
N LEU A 183 15.77 13.60 10.16
CA LEU A 183 16.15 12.69 9.10
C LEU A 183 16.46 11.29 9.66
N VAL A 184 15.80 10.28 9.12
CA VAL A 184 15.93 8.87 9.52
C VAL A 184 16.60 8.06 8.41
N SER A 185 16.96 6.80 8.71
CA SER A 185 17.56 5.90 7.73
C SER A 185 17.08 4.47 7.95
N GLY A 186 16.56 3.83 6.90
CA GLY A 186 16.10 2.44 6.95
C GLY A 186 14.81 2.27 7.77
N THR A 187 14.74 1.15 8.50
CA THR A 187 13.62 0.85 9.41
C THR A 187 13.87 1.43 10.79
N MET A 188 12.96 2.25 11.30
CA MET A 188 13.13 2.93 12.59
C MET A 188 11.78 3.17 13.28
N GLU A 189 11.75 3.02 14.61
CA GLU A 189 10.68 3.53 15.45
C GLU A 189 10.87 5.03 15.65
N VAL A 190 10.02 5.86 15.04
CA VAL A 190 10.14 7.33 15.09
C VAL A 190 9.36 7.93 16.24
N LEU A 191 8.27 7.26 16.62
CA LEU A 191 7.42 7.59 17.76
C LEU A 191 6.96 6.26 18.40
N PRO A 192 6.51 6.23 19.66
CA PRO A 192 6.13 4.98 20.33
C PRO A 192 5.14 4.14 19.50
N ASN A 193 5.51 2.90 19.17
CA ASN A 193 4.75 2.00 18.31
C ASN A 193 4.47 2.49 16.87
N ILE A 194 5.11 3.59 16.41
CA ILE A 194 5.00 4.08 15.04
C ILE A 194 6.37 3.94 14.39
N TRP A 195 6.42 3.05 13.42
CA TRP A 195 7.61 2.69 12.68
C TRP A 195 7.52 3.22 11.26
N VAL A 196 8.67 3.53 10.70
CA VAL A 196 8.82 3.83 9.28
C VAL A 196 9.81 2.86 8.66
N HIS A 197 9.60 2.53 7.39
CA HIS A 197 10.35 1.53 6.69
C HIS A 197 10.74 2.03 5.31
N GLN A 198 12.04 2.26 5.11
CA GLN A 198 12.55 2.69 3.82
C GLN A 198 12.38 1.60 2.74
N VAL A 199 11.90 2.03 1.57
CA VAL A 199 11.83 1.33 0.29
C VAL A 199 12.37 2.25 -0.81
N ASN A 200 12.78 1.70 -1.96
CA ASN A 200 13.55 2.42 -2.97
C ASN A 200 13.07 2.18 -4.41
N GLY A 201 11.99 1.41 -4.58
CA GLY A 201 11.42 1.10 -5.89
C GLY A 201 10.73 2.27 -6.59
N HIS A 202 9.80 2.94 -5.89
CA HIS A 202 9.01 4.04 -6.46
C HIS A 202 9.81 5.35 -6.52
N THR A 203 10.34 5.80 -5.38
CA THR A 203 11.40 6.82 -5.29
C THR A 203 12.55 6.33 -4.41
N ARG A 204 13.74 6.91 -4.55
CA ARG A 204 14.85 6.60 -3.62
C ARG A 204 14.48 7.13 -2.24
N GLY A 205 14.43 6.22 -1.27
CA GLY A 205 14.17 6.58 0.12
C GLY A 205 12.70 6.84 0.45
N GLN A 206 11.72 6.44 -0.36
CA GLN A 206 10.34 6.42 0.13
C GLN A 206 10.25 5.61 1.43
N GLN A 207 9.36 5.99 2.34
CA GLN A 207 9.04 5.17 3.51
C GLN A 207 7.56 4.88 3.60
N TRP A 208 7.21 3.67 4.01
CA TRP A 208 5.86 3.35 4.46
C TRP A 208 5.79 3.36 5.99
N VAL A 209 4.58 3.59 6.53
CA VAL A 209 4.35 3.73 7.98
C VAL A 209 3.67 2.48 8.53
N GLU A 210 4.14 2.01 9.69
CA GLU A 210 3.55 0.92 10.46
C GLU A 210 3.16 1.41 11.86
N ILE A 211 1.88 1.29 12.22
CA ILE A 211 1.37 1.53 13.56
C ILE A 211 1.14 0.18 14.21
N ARG A 212 1.87 -0.13 15.29
CA ARG A 212 1.85 -1.42 15.96
C ARG A 212 0.95 -1.42 17.20
N ASN A 213 0.25 -2.53 17.43
CA ASN A 213 -0.45 -2.82 18.68
C ASN A 213 -0.31 -4.30 19.00
N GLY A 214 0.72 -4.66 19.78
CA GLY A 214 1.04 -6.04 20.08
C GLY A 214 1.43 -6.82 18.82
N ALA A 215 0.61 -7.80 18.43
CA ALA A 215 0.85 -8.63 17.25
C ALA A 215 0.16 -8.11 15.97
N GLU A 216 -0.66 -7.07 16.08
CA GLU A 216 -1.42 -6.49 14.97
C GLU A 216 -0.76 -5.18 14.51
N SER A 217 -0.90 -4.84 13.23
CA SER A 217 -0.44 -3.56 12.69
C SER A 217 -1.44 -2.95 11.69
N ILE A 218 -1.52 -1.63 11.68
CA ILE A 218 -2.07 -0.84 10.58
C ILE A 218 -0.90 -0.30 9.78
N VAL A 219 -0.93 -0.47 8.46
CA VAL A 219 0.16 -0.08 7.56
C VAL A 219 -0.32 0.86 6.47
N TYR A 220 0.52 1.83 6.16
CA TYR A 220 0.31 2.85 5.15
C TYR A 220 1.43 2.75 4.11
N PRO A 221 1.28 1.86 3.09
CA PRO A 221 2.32 1.56 2.11
C PRO A 221 2.63 2.70 1.13
N THR A 222 1.73 3.69 1.01
CA THR A 222 1.76 4.72 -0.05
C THR A 222 2.08 4.10 -1.40
N ASP A 223 3.06 4.63 -2.12
CA ASP A 223 3.33 4.25 -3.51
C ASP A 223 4.08 2.94 -3.69
N LEU A 224 4.37 2.23 -2.59
CA LEU A 224 4.69 0.80 -2.67
C LEU A 224 3.46 0.01 -3.15
N ILE A 225 2.26 0.44 -2.73
CA ILE A 225 0.94 -0.06 -3.15
C ILE A 225 -0.03 1.13 -3.20
N PRO A 226 0.04 1.95 -4.28
CA PRO A 226 -0.64 3.26 -4.32
C PRO A 226 -2.16 3.12 -4.21
N THR A 227 -2.73 2.09 -4.84
CA THR A 227 -4.16 1.76 -4.77
C THR A 227 -4.35 0.28 -4.48
N SER A 228 -5.54 -0.10 -4.00
CA SER A 228 -5.93 -1.50 -3.82
C SER A 228 -5.90 -2.30 -5.14
N HIS A 229 -5.92 -1.64 -6.30
CA HIS A 229 -5.77 -2.26 -7.61
C HIS A 229 -4.32 -2.64 -7.96
N HIS A 230 -3.34 -2.10 -7.23
CA HIS A 230 -1.92 -2.41 -7.39
C HIS A 230 -1.48 -3.57 -6.49
N VAL A 231 -2.37 -4.16 -5.73
CA VAL A 231 -2.06 -5.32 -4.88
C VAL A 231 -1.42 -6.50 -5.62
N PRO A 232 -1.90 -6.94 -6.81
CA PRO A 232 -1.27 -8.05 -7.51
C PRO A 232 0.20 -7.72 -7.79
N LEU A 233 1.11 -8.66 -7.50
CA LEU A 233 2.54 -8.37 -7.47
C LEU A 233 3.04 -7.65 -8.73
N ALA A 234 2.69 -8.16 -9.91
CA ALA A 234 3.11 -7.60 -11.20
C ALA A 234 2.58 -6.18 -11.52
N TYR A 235 1.58 -5.67 -10.79
CA TYR A 235 0.96 -4.37 -11.05
C TYR A 235 1.75 -3.27 -10.34
N HIS A 236 2.38 -2.41 -11.13
CA HIS A 236 3.23 -1.32 -10.67
C HIS A 236 3.05 -0.13 -11.61
N MET A 237 3.57 1.03 -11.23
CA MET A 237 3.43 2.25 -11.99
C MET A 237 4.57 2.39 -13.00
N GLY A 238 4.27 3.00 -14.15
CA GLY A 238 5.27 3.54 -15.05
C GLY A 238 6.10 4.66 -14.40
N TYR A 239 5.62 5.23 -13.30
CA TYR A 239 6.32 6.24 -12.49
C TYR A 239 7.46 5.67 -11.65
N ASP A 240 7.43 4.38 -11.29
CA ASP A 240 8.44 3.77 -10.40
C ASP A 240 9.85 3.85 -10.98
N ILE A 241 10.81 4.40 -10.23
CA ILE A 241 12.18 4.56 -10.73
C ILE A 241 12.90 3.22 -10.97
N CYS A 242 12.55 2.18 -10.22
CA CYS A 242 13.13 0.85 -10.36
C CYS A 242 12.08 -0.23 -10.06
N ALA A 243 11.39 -0.69 -11.11
CA ALA A 243 10.35 -1.72 -11.00
C ALA A 243 10.87 -3.04 -10.38
N GLU A 244 12.09 -3.48 -10.69
CA GLU A 244 12.67 -4.69 -10.10
C GLU A 244 12.81 -4.57 -8.58
N THR A 245 13.33 -3.43 -8.10
CA THR A 245 13.47 -3.15 -6.67
C THR A 245 12.10 -3.07 -6.01
N LEU A 246 11.15 -2.34 -6.62
CA LEU A 246 9.78 -2.21 -6.14
C LEU A 246 9.10 -3.58 -5.98
N LEU A 247 9.19 -4.45 -6.99
CA LEU A 247 8.53 -5.75 -6.97
C LEU A 247 9.08 -6.64 -5.85
N LYS A 248 10.40 -6.58 -5.58
CA LYS A 248 11.00 -7.30 -4.45
C LYS A 248 10.50 -6.75 -3.11
N GLU A 249 10.56 -5.44 -2.93
CA GLU A 249 10.11 -4.76 -1.69
C GLU A 249 8.62 -5.02 -1.42
N LYS A 250 7.81 -5.02 -2.49
CA LYS A 250 6.38 -5.31 -2.43
C LYS A 250 6.10 -6.78 -2.12
N ASP A 251 6.85 -7.73 -2.66
CA ASP A 251 6.70 -9.16 -2.32
C ASP A 251 7.00 -9.41 -0.83
N GLU A 252 8.07 -8.80 -0.31
CA GLU A 252 8.44 -8.85 1.11
C GLU A 252 7.36 -8.21 2.00
N PHE A 253 6.83 -7.04 1.59
CA PHE A 253 5.74 -6.36 2.30
C PHE A 253 4.46 -7.20 2.31
N LEU A 254 4.01 -7.70 1.16
CA LEU A 254 2.77 -8.46 1.03
C LEU A 254 2.84 -9.79 1.79
N SER A 255 3.98 -10.48 1.74
CA SER A 255 4.22 -11.70 2.52
C SER A 255 4.07 -11.47 4.03
N GLN A 256 4.55 -10.33 4.52
CA GLN A 256 4.38 -9.93 5.91
C GLN A 256 2.94 -9.52 6.23
N ALA A 257 2.31 -8.73 5.35
CA ALA A 257 0.92 -8.31 5.50
C ALA A 257 -0.03 -9.51 5.64
N VAL A 258 0.18 -10.58 4.87
CA VAL A 258 -0.58 -11.83 4.99
C VAL A 258 -0.30 -12.55 6.29
N SER A 259 0.97 -12.86 6.54
CA SER A 259 1.36 -13.69 7.68
C SER A 259 1.00 -13.05 9.02
N ARG A 260 1.09 -11.72 9.11
CA ARG A 260 0.80 -10.92 10.30
C ARG A 260 -0.60 -10.33 10.31
N ARG A 261 -1.39 -10.54 9.24
CA ARG A 261 -2.76 -10.04 9.09
C ARG A 261 -2.86 -8.53 9.28
N TRP A 262 -1.97 -7.79 8.63
CA TRP A 262 -1.96 -6.33 8.68
C TRP A 262 -3.22 -5.72 8.07
N ILE A 263 -3.62 -4.57 8.61
CA ILE A 263 -4.62 -3.70 8.01
C ILE A 263 -3.90 -2.72 7.08
N VAL A 264 -4.13 -2.83 5.77
CA VAL A 264 -3.47 -1.97 4.77
C VAL A 264 -4.37 -0.81 4.39
N VAL A 265 -3.86 0.41 4.45
CA VAL A 265 -4.55 1.64 4.01
C VAL A 265 -3.87 2.20 2.75
N CYS A 266 -4.55 2.11 1.60
CA CYS A 266 -4.05 2.66 0.34
C CYS A 266 -4.47 4.12 0.19
N GLU A 267 -3.48 5.00 -0.03
CA GLU A 267 -3.67 6.44 -0.13
C GLU A 267 -4.60 6.84 -1.29
N HIS A 268 -4.31 6.31 -2.49
CA HIS A 268 -4.85 6.87 -3.73
C HIS A 268 -6.18 6.25 -4.21
N ASP A 269 -6.81 5.36 -3.45
CA ASP A 269 -8.16 4.89 -3.80
C ASP A 269 -9.13 6.09 -3.81
N VAL A 270 -10.08 6.24 -4.74
CA VAL A 270 -11.05 7.38 -4.70
C VAL A 270 -12.39 6.99 -4.08
N GLY A 271 -12.81 5.74 -4.24
CA GLY A 271 -13.91 5.14 -3.50
C GLY A 271 -13.40 4.40 -2.26
N VAL A 272 -14.30 3.89 -1.42
CA VAL A 272 -13.95 2.90 -0.39
C VAL A 272 -13.02 1.85 -0.99
N ALA A 273 -11.97 1.49 -0.23
CA ALA A 273 -11.00 0.44 -0.52
C ALA A 273 -11.63 -0.71 -1.32
N VAL A 274 -11.13 -0.94 -2.54
CA VAL A 274 -11.78 -1.86 -3.47
C VAL A 274 -11.73 -3.28 -2.93
N ASN A 275 -12.92 -3.83 -2.80
CA ASN A 275 -13.23 -5.21 -2.52
C ASN A 275 -12.74 -6.08 -3.70
N ASN A 276 -11.67 -6.85 -3.50
CA ASN A 276 -11.23 -7.85 -4.47
C ASN A 276 -11.42 -9.26 -3.85
N PRO A 277 -12.44 -10.03 -4.27
CA PRO A 277 -12.78 -11.33 -3.67
C PRO A 277 -11.83 -12.48 -4.06
N HIS A 278 -10.56 -12.19 -4.41
CA HIS A 278 -9.66 -13.16 -5.04
C HIS A 278 -8.26 -13.30 -4.46
N ASN A 279 -7.89 -12.77 -3.29
CA ASN A 279 -6.59 -13.10 -2.70
C ASN A 279 -6.63 -13.17 -1.16
N GLU A 280 -5.86 -14.11 -0.61
CA GLU A 280 -5.69 -14.46 0.80
C GLU A 280 -4.96 -13.36 1.63
N MET A 281 -5.28 -12.09 1.40
CA MET A 281 -4.76 -10.97 2.19
C MET A 281 -5.93 -10.19 2.76
N ASN A 282 -5.91 -9.92 4.07
CA ASN A 282 -6.92 -9.11 4.73
C ASN A 282 -6.69 -7.64 4.36
N PHE A 283 -7.10 -7.25 3.15
CA PHE A 283 -7.45 -5.86 2.92
C PHE A 283 -8.68 -5.59 3.74
N VAL A 284 -8.62 -4.55 4.55
CA VAL A 284 -9.84 -3.97 5.06
C VAL A 284 -10.51 -3.27 3.87
N SER A 285 -11.37 -4.02 3.19
CA SER A 285 -12.79 -3.66 3.24
C SER A 285 -13.38 -4.52 4.35
N PHE A 286 -13.97 -3.85 5.34
CA PHE A 286 -14.53 -4.48 6.53
C PHE A 286 -15.60 -5.53 6.17
N ARG A 287 -15.66 -6.58 6.99
CA ARG A 287 -16.48 -7.79 6.85
C ARG A 287 -17.88 -7.56 6.26
N ASP A 288 -18.17 -8.26 5.17
CA ASP A 288 -19.38 -9.05 4.86
C ASP A 288 -19.60 -9.08 3.35
N VAL A 289 -19.29 -10.21 2.68
CA VAL A 289 -19.68 -10.41 1.27
C VAL A 289 -20.06 -11.87 1.00
N GLU A 290 -21.24 -12.05 0.42
CA GLU A 290 -21.76 -13.30 -0.11
C GLU A 290 -21.02 -13.76 -1.39
N LEU A 291 -20.82 -15.07 -1.53
CA LEU A 291 -20.19 -15.70 -2.69
C LEU A 291 -21.05 -15.53 -3.96
N PRO A 292 -20.45 -15.37 -5.16
CA PRO A 292 -21.17 -15.58 -6.41
C PRO A 292 -21.77 -16.98 -6.42
N ALA A 293 -23.06 -17.10 -6.80
CA ALA A 293 -23.90 -18.30 -6.66
C ALA A 293 -23.36 -19.60 -7.31
N GLN A 294 -22.19 -19.59 -7.95
CA GLN A 294 -21.65 -20.70 -8.74
C GLN A 294 -20.26 -21.20 -8.31
N ILE A 295 -19.60 -20.59 -7.32
CA ILE A 295 -18.29 -21.08 -6.85
C ILE A 295 -18.30 -21.20 -5.33
N THR A 296 -18.12 -22.43 -4.85
CA THR A 296 -18.05 -22.70 -3.41
C THR A 296 -16.61 -22.50 -2.90
N LYS A 297 -16.48 -22.00 -1.67
CA LYS A 297 -15.20 -21.86 -0.94
C LYS A 297 -14.34 -23.13 -0.99
N THR A 298 -15.00 -24.29 -0.94
CA THR A 298 -14.41 -25.63 -1.02
C THR A 298 -13.82 -25.99 -2.41
N GLN A 299 -14.14 -25.26 -3.47
CA GLN A 299 -13.56 -25.42 -4.80
C GLN A 299 -12.30 -24.55 -4.98
N ALA A 300 -12.25 -23.36 -4.40
CA ALA A 300 -11.10 -22.46 -4.46
C ALA A 300 -9.92 -22.98 -3.62
N GLU A 301 -10.19 -23.54 -2.44
CA GLU A 301 -9.17 -24.14 -1.55
C GLU A 301 -8.49 -25.41 -2.12
N LYS A 302 -8.93 -25.88 -3.30
CA LYS A 302 -8.46 -27.13 -3.93
C LYS A 302 -7.42 -26.94 -5.04
N GLU A 303 -6.95 -25.72 -5.32
CA GLU A 303 -5.98 -25.50 -6.40
C GLU A 303 -4.62 -24.97 -5.91
N ILE A 304 -3.56 -25.75 -6.17
CA ILE A 304 -2.15 -25.37 -5.92
C ILE A 304 -1.53 -24.86 -7.22
N HIS A 305 -0.75 -23.79 -7.18
CA HIS A 305 0.00 -23.29 -8.32
C HIS A 305 1.50 -23.17 -8.01
N PHE A 306 2.35 -23.49 -9.00
CA PHE A 306 3.80 -23.36 -8.92
C PHE A 306 4.31 -22.72 -10.21
N ILE A 307 5.18 -21.73 -10.11
CA ILE A 307 5.80 -21.07 -11.27
C ILE A 307 7.26 -21.52 -11.33
N ASP A 308 7.67 -22.13 -12.43
CA ASP A 308 9.06 -22.58 -12.59
C ASP A 308 10.01 -21.43 -12.98
N GLU A 309 11.31 -21.72 -12.97
CA GLU A 309 12.39 -20.77 -13.32
C GLU A 309 12.30 -20.24 -14.77
N ALA A 310 11.51 -20.89 -15.63
CA ALA A 310 11.22 -20.42 -16.98
C ALA A 310 9.90 -19.61 -17.06
N GLY A 311 9.27 -19.33 -15.92
CA GLY A 311 8.02 -18.57 -15.82
C GLY A 311 6.75 -19.35 -16.15
N LYS A 312 6.82 -20.67 -16.29
CA LYS A 312 5.65 -21.49 -16.63
C LYS A 312 4.84 -21.82 -15.39
N ILE A 313 3.53 -21.58 -15.45
CA ILE A 313 2.58 -21.85 -14.36
C ILE A 313 2.09 -23.30 -14.44
N HIS A 314 2.39 -24.07 -13.41
CA HIS A 314 1.89 -25.42 -13.16
C HIS A 314 0.72 -25.35 -12.19
N ARG A 315 -0.32 -26.17 -12.39
CA ARG A 315 -1.55 -26.15 -11.57
C ARG A 315 -1.86 -27.54 -11.00
N ASN A 316 -2.49 -27.56 -9.83
CA ASN A 316 -2.98 -28.76 -9.17
C ASN A 316 -1.86 -29.82 -9.01
N ILE A 317 -2.12 -31.03 -9.48
CA ILE A 317 -1.17 -32.14 -9.40
C ILE A 317 0.14 -31.86 -10.14
N ASP A 318 0.11 -31.05 -11.20
CA ASP A 318 1.30 -30.73 -11.97
C ASP A 318 2.21 -29.76 -11.20
N ALA A 319 1.65 -28.88 -10.37
CA ALA A 319 2.41 -28.04 -9.43
C ALA A 319 3.10 -28.87 -8.35
N ILE A 320 2.43 -29.89 -7.81
CA ILE A 320 2.98 -30.78 -6.77
C ILE A 320 4.13 -31.64 -7.31
N LEU A 321 3.96 -32.19 -8.52
CA LEU A 321 4.99 -33.00 -9.16
C LEU A 321 6.27 -32.20 -9.42
N GLU A 322 6.12 -30.91 -9.74
CA GLU A 322 7.24 -30.00 -9.93
C GLU A 322 7.94 -29.68 -8.60
N ILE A 323 7.19 -29.42 -7.53
CA ILE A 323 7.72 -29.21 -6.17
C ILE A 323 8.47 -30.45 -5.64
N TRP A 324 7.90 -31.65 -5.82
CA TRP A 324 8.54 -32.90 -5.40
C TRP A 324 9.80 -33.21 -6.19
N GLY A 325 9.86 -32.77 -7.45
CA GLY A 325 11.04 -32.95 -8.29
C GLY A 325 12.25 -32.14 -7.86
N ARG A 326 12.01 -31.01 -7.20
CA ARG A 326 13.05 -30.09 -6.72
C ARG A 326 13.55 -30.42 -5.32
N SER A 327 12.82 -31.25 -4.57
CA SER A 327 13.18 -31.66 -3.20
C SER A 327 14.03 -32.94 -3.19
N ARG A 328 15.25 -32.86 -2.61
CA ARG A 328 16.30 -33.89 -2.67
C ARG A 328 15.91 -35.29 -2.15
N GLY A 329 14.83 -35.43 -1.36
CA GLY A 329 14.35 -36.71 -0.81
C GLY A 329 13.09 -37.28 -1.49
N THR A 330 12.40 -36.52 -2.33
CA THR A 330 11.09 -36.89 -2.90
C THR A 330 11.08 -37.02 -4.41
N SER A 331 12.23 -36.79 -5.06
CA SER A 331 12.36 -36.80 -6.52
C SER A 331 11.98 -38.15 -7.17
N TRP A 332 12.12 -39.27 -6.44
CA TRP A 332 11.70 -40.59 -6.91
C TRP A 332 10.17 -40.72 -7.07
N LEU A 333 9.38 -39.92 -6.34
CA LEU A 333 7.91 -39.91 -6.43
C LEU A 333 7.40 -39.38 -7.79
N ILE A 334 8.22 -38.61 -8.52
CA ILE A 334 7.88 -38.17 -9.88
C ILE A 334 7.70 -39.36 -10.82
N LYS A 335 8.56 -40.40 -10.70
CA LYS A 335 8.51 -41.57 -11.57
C LYS A 335 7.22 -42.36 -11.36
N LEU A 336 6.74 -42.42 -10.12
CA LEU A 336 5.43 -42.99 -9.78
C LEU A 336 4.26 -42.13 -10.26
N GLY A 337 4.34 -40.80 -10.09
CA GLY A 337 3.27 -39.88 -10.48
C GLY A 337 3.03 -39.77 -12.00
N LYS A 338 3.99 -40.21 -12.82
CA LYS A 338 3.91 -40.24 -14.29
C LYS A 338 3.33 -41.56 -14.86
N LEU A 339 3.11 -42.59 -14.04
CA LEU A 339 2.53 -43.86 -14.49
C LEU A 339 1.02 -43.73 -14.76
N PRO A 340 0.49 -44.32 -15.85
CA PRO A 340 -0.95 -44.29 -16.14
C PRO A 340 -1.76 -44.89 -15.00
N GLY A 341 -2.77 -44.17 -14.50
CA GLY A 341 -3.63 -44.61 -13.38
C GLY A 341 -3.21 -44.09 -12.00
N ILE A 342 -1.92 -43.83 -11.76
CA ILE A 342 -1.44 -43.28 -10.47
C ILE A 342 -1.82 -41.80 -10.31
N LYS A 343 -1.90 -41.05 -11.42
CA LYS A 343 -2.35 -39.64 -11.42
C LYS A 343 -3.77 -39.47 -10.86
N HIS A 344 -4.63 -40.49 -10.98
CA HIS A 344 -5.97 -40.49 -10.38
C HIS A 344 -5.95 -40.81 -8.88
N LEU A 345 -5.10 -41.75 -8.43
CA LEU A 345 -4.91 -42.05 -7.01
C LEU A 345 -4.34 -40.87 -6.22
N LEU A 346 -3.42 -40.12 -6.82
CA LEU A 346 -2.86 -38.88 -6.24
C LEU A 346 -3.92 -37.79 -6.07
N ARG A 347 -4.89 -37.68 -7.00
CA ARG A 347 -6.05 -36.77 -6.85
C ARG A 347 -6.97 -37.19 -5.69
N LEU A 348 -7.09 -38.48 -5.42
CA LEU A 348 -7.86 -39.00 -4.29
C LEU A 348 -7.15 -38.72 -2.95
N GLY A 349 -5.84 -39.00 -2.88
CA GLY A 349 -5.00 -38.70 -1.70
C GLY A 349 -4.97 -37.20 -1.37
N TYR A 350 -4.95 -36.35 -2.41
CA TYR A 350 -5.07 -34.90 -2.27
C TYR A 350 -6.37 -34.47 -1.59
N ARG A 351 -7.50 -35.03 -2.02
CA ARG A 351 -8.81 -34.72 -1.41
C ARG A 351 -8.87 -35.11 0.06
N LEU A 352 -8.19 -36.20 0.46
CA LEU A 352 -8.08 -36.65 1.85
C LEU A 352 -7.17 -35.75 2.69
N VAL A 353 -6.03 -35.32 2.16
CA VAL A 353 -5.09 -34.41 2.87
C VAL A 353 -5.65 -33.00 3.00
N ALA A 354 -6.30 -32.49 1.95
CA ALA A 354 -6.97 -31.18 1.98
C ALA A 354 -8.15 -31.16 2.97
N ALA A 355 -8.91 -32.25 3.08
CA ALA A 355 -10.01 -32.38 4.03
C ALA A 355 -9.56 -32.44 5.50
N ASN A 356 -8.34 -32.92 5.79
CA ASN A 356 -7.83 -33.10 7.15
C ASN A 356 -7.00 -31.92 7.70
N ARG A 357 -6.82 -30.82 6.94
CA ARG A 357 -6.04 -29.65 7.39
C ARG A 357 -6.60 -28.91 8.60
N HIS A 358 -7.86 -29.14 8.97
CA HIS A 358 -8.50 -28.50 10.13
C HIS A 358 -8.52 -29.36 11.40
N GLY A 359 -7.85 -30.53 11.40
CA GLY A 359 -8.03 -31.54 12.44
C GLY A 359 -7.06 -31.56 13.63
N HIS A 360 -5.92 -30.85 13.65
CA HIS A 360 -4.94 -30.99 14.74
C HIS A 360 -4.57 -29.65 15.40
N ARG A 361 -5.29 -29.35 16.50
CA ARG A 361 -4.76 -28.57 17.63
C ARG A 361 -3.88 -29.48 18.49
N ARG A 362 -2.78 -28.91 18.98
CA ARG A 362 -1.86 -29.38 20.05
C ARG A 362 -1.07 -30.67 19.77
N ILE A 363 0.21 -30.49 19.43
CA ILE A 363 1.28 -31.26 20.08
C ILE A 363 2.29 -30.24 20.62
N SER A 364 2.66 -30.47 21.87
CA SER A 364 3.43 -29.66 22.80
C SER A 364 4.90 -29.48 22.44
N ASP A 365 5.52 -28.53 23.14
CA ASP A 365 6.96 -28.41 23.39
C ASP A 365 7.71 -29.76 23.33
N SER A 366 8.76 -29.82 22.50
CA SER A 366 10.11 -30.25 22.89
C SER A 366 11.03 -30.45 21.67
N LYS A 367 12.23 -29.85 21.77
CA LYS A 367 13.50 -30.23 21.13
C LYS A 367 13.53 -30.31 19.58
N PHE A 368 14.12 -29.31 18.94
CA PHE A 368 15.55 -29.27 18.55
C PHE A 368 15.90 -27.87 18.03
#